data_AF-A0A815GQI8-F1
#
_entry.id   AF-A0A815GQI8-F1
#
_cell.length_a   1.000
_cell.length_b   1.000
_cell.length_c   1.000
_cell.angle_alpha   90.00
_cell.angle_beta   90.00
_cell.angle_gamma   90.00
#
_symmetry.space_group_name_H-M   'P 1'
#
loop_
_entity.id
_entity.type
_entity.pdbx_description
1 polymer ?
#
loop_
_entity_poly.entity_id
_entity_poly.type
_entity_poly.pdbx_seq_one_letter_code
_entity_poly.pdbx_strand_id
1 'polypeptide(L)'
;MSSSIPPKGSDVANEKLREMGAGTAIGHQGGSANSDTRSVESNDRVNSSLAGGMTIGPPINVNNGYEILSDSILCLYLNDDSLPIQSINNSHNQLLYDLIYDILVRHIQTITFRERDAEFSLDSNMNDQGFNINIGIDFKTGFIFGGNRWNCGTWVNKMGSSDKAINKGHPATPCDGSSIELIALSHSILSWLIQMNKQGYFRYDSIQISSESSEKTKLCLTVWLNLIDENFEKEFWIDESNTSEYVNRKQIYNDTVNSTNKWTDFQLRPNFTIASVIAPEMFDKTHICDYNYVGDYVYDDDLYDYEHAYGFNYHNGPE
;
A
#
# COMPACT_ATOMS: atom_id res chain seq x y z
N MET A 1 -29.43 15.21 -34.21
CA MET A 1 -30.03 16.29 -33.40
C MET A 1 -29.34 16.27 -32.05
N SER A 2 -28.79 17.42 -31.68
CA SER A 2 -27.92 17.69 -30.52
C SER A 2 -28.54 17.29 -29.17
N SER A 3 -27.81 16.52 -28.37
CA SER A 3 -28.11 16.32 -26.94
C SER A 3 -27.26 17.28 -26.11
N SER A 4 -27.95 18.28 -25.55
CA SER A 4 -27.50 19.34 -24.67
C SER A 4 -27.07 18.85 -23.29
N ILE A 5 -25.94 19.37 -22.83
CA ILE A 5 -25.36 19.26 -21.48
C ILE A 5 -26.20 20.09 -20.49
N PRO A 6 -26.51 19.62 -19.26
CA PRO A 6 -27.19 20.45 -18.26
C PRO A 6 -26.19 21.40 -17.55
N PRO A 7 -26.63 22.60 -17.11
CA PRO A 7 -25.74 23.65 -16.62
C PRO A 7 -25.30 23.45 -15.16
N LYS A 8 -24.10 23.95 -14.85
CA LYS A 8 -23.52 24.05 -13.50
C LYS A 8 -24.32 25.04 -12.64
N GLY A 9 -24.78 24.58 -11.49
CA GLY A 9 -25.40 25.41 -10.45
C GLY A 9 -24.37 26.19 -9.64
N SER A 10 -24.74 27.43 -9.34
CA SER A 10 -23.94 28.55 -8.85
C SER A 10 -23.73 28.61 -7.33
N ASP A 11 -22.63 29.27 -6.99
CA ASP A 11 -22.21 29.87 -5.72
C ASP A 11 -23.33 30.41 -4.80
N VAL A 12 -23.60 29.73 -3.68
CA VAL A 12 -24.31 30.30 -2.51
C VAL A 12 -23.78 29.73 -1.17
N ALA A 13 -22.50 29.37 -1.09
CA ALA A 13 -21.93 28.79 0.15
C ALA A 13 -20.75 29.56 0.76
N ASN A 14 -20.24 30.62 0.12
CA ASN A 14 -19.02 31.31 0.55
C ASN A 14 -19.23 32.68 1.22
N GLU A 15 -20.45 33.04 1.58
CA GLU A 15 -20.76 34.38 2.16
C GLU A 15 -21.11 34.37 3.65
N LYS A 16 -20.76 33.31 4.40
CA LYS A 16 -21.02 33.21 5.84
C LYS A 16 -19.81 32.93 6.75
N LEU A 17 -18.59 33.07 6.24
CA LEU A 17 -17.36 32.88 7.03
C LEU A 17 -16.45 34.12 7.08
N ARG A 18 -17.00 35.32 6.85
CA ARG A 18 -16.25 36.60 6.88
C ARG A 18 -16.75 37.62 7.91
N GLU A 19 -17.53 37.20 8.90
CA GLU A 19 -17.99 38.07 9.98
C GLU A 19 -17.83 37.42 11.37
N MET A 20 -16.62 37.04 11.77
CA MET A 20 -16.27 36.89 13.20
C MET A 20 -14.76 37.08 13.38
N GLY A 21 -14.34 38.25 13.88
CA GLY A 21 -12.96 38.46 14.34
C GLY A 21 -12.36 39.84 14.04
N ALA A 22 -13.02 40.93 14.44
CA ALA A 22 -12.38 42.24 14.53
C ALA A 22 -12.86 43.00 15.78
N GLY A 23 -11.89 43.46 16.58
CA GLY A 23 -12.06 44.35 17.74
C GLY A 23 -11.63 43.67 19.06
N THR A 24 -10.83 44.26 19.96
CA THR A 24 -10.34 45.63 20.09
C THR A 24 -9.18 45.63 21.09
N ALA A 25 -8.12 46.39 20.82
CA ALA A 25 -7.04 46.68 21.77
C ALA A 25 -7.44 47.80 22.75
N ILE A 26 -7.14 47.63 24.05
CA ILE A 26 -7.04 48.74 25.02
C ILE A 26 -5.86 48.41 25.96
N GLY A 27 -4.90 49.32 26.06
CA GLY A 27 -3.76 49.22 26.98
C GLY A 27 -3.89 50.15 28.17
N HIS A 28 -3.17 49.87 29.27
CA HIS A 28 -2.58 50.88 30.16
C HIS A 28 -1.48 50.32 31.10
N GLN A 29 -0.29 50.93 30.97
CA GLN A 29 0.71 51.36 31.96
C GLN A 29 1.00 50.54 33.25
N GLY A 30 2.26 50.07 33.35
CA GLY A 30 3.31 50.60 34.25
C GLY A 30 3.13 50.55 35.77
N GLY A 31 3.92 49.71 36.45
CA GLY A 31 4.18 49.78 37.90
C GLY A 31 5.32 48.85 38.32
N SER A 32 6.32 49.41 39.02
CA SER A 32 7.60 48.79 39.42
C SER A 32 7.56 48.22 40.85
N ALA A 33 8.38 47.17 41.06
CA ALA A 33 9.01 46.68 42.30
C ALA A 33 8.13 46.10 43.43
N ASN A 34 8.31 44.81 43.73
CA ASN A 34 9.14 44.41 44.88
C ASN A 34 9.43 42.90 44.92
N SER A 35 10.63 42.60 45.40
CA SER A 35 11.15 41.30 45.81
C SER A 35 10.25 40.60 46.83
N ASP A 36 10.07 39.29 46.68
CA ASP A 36 10.06 38.37 47.82
C ASP A 36 10.27 36.93 47.34
N THR A 37 11.45 36.40 47.69
CA THR A 37 11.81 34.99 47.64
C THR A 37 10.94 34.19 48.58
N ARG A 38 10.13 33.26 48.06
CA ARG A 38 9.60 32.12 48.82
C ARG A 38 9.75 30.85 48.01
N SER A 39 10.70 30.03 48.44
CA SER A 39 10.80 28.61 48.15
C SER A 39 9.51 27.90 48.54
N VAL A 40 8.87 27.25 47.56
CA VAL A 40 7.86 26.22 47.81
C VAL A 40 8.24 25.02 46.94
N GLU A 41 8.97 24.09 47.56
CA GLU A 41 8.96 22.69 47.14
C GLU A 41 7.52 22.18 47.28
N SER A 42 6.92 21.68 46.20
CA SER A 42 5.90 20.64 46.31
C SER A 42 5.59 19.98 44.97
N ASN A 43 5.84 18.67 44.95
CA ASN A 43 5.18 17.62 44.19
C ASN A 43 5.49 17.49 42.69
N ASP A 44 6.70 17.01 42.43
CA ASP A 44 6.94 15.99 41.41
C ASP A 44 6.06 14.76 41.69
N ARG A 45 4.89 14.70 41.05
CA ARG A 45 4.14 13.49 40.69
C ARG A 45 2.82 13.94 40.10
N VAL A 46 2.63 13.59 38.84
CA VAL A 46 1.41 13.65 37.99
C VAL A 46 1.68 14.56 36.79
N ASN A 47 2.38 14.00 35.80
CA ASN A 47 2.22 14.29 34.35
C ASN A 47 3.13 13.36 33.52
N SER A 48 3.00 12.04 33.74
CA SER A 48 3.71 11.03 32.95
C SER A 48 2.76 9.90 32.51
N SER A 49 1.69 10.22 31.79
CA SER A 49 0.83 9.16 31.24
C SER A 49 0.08 9.47 29.94
N LEU A 50 0.46 10.48 29.16
CA LEU A 50 -0.26 10.80 27.91
C LEU A 50 0.62 11.06 26.67
N ALA A 51 1.88 10.62 26.68
CA ALA A 51 2.68 10.46 25.47
C ALA A 51 2.72 8.97 25.09
N GLY A 52 1.57 8.43 24.70
CA GLY A 52 1.47 7.09 24.13
C GLY A 52 1.76 7.13 22.64
N GLY A 53 2.97 7.54 22.25
CA GLY A 53 3.47 7.31 20.90
C GLY A 53 3.57 5.80 20.71
N MET A 54 2.83 5.27 19.74
CA MET A 54 2.90 3.85 19.39
C MET A 54 4.24 3.63 18.69
N THR A 55 5.31 3.44 19.46
CA THR A 55 6.58 2.98 18.90
C THR A 55 6.33 1.61 18.30
N ILE A 56 6.29 1.53 16.98
CA ILE A 56 6.30 0.28 16.25
C ILE A 56 7.62 -0.37 16.63
N GLY A 57 7.58 -1.37 17.51
CA GLY A 57 8.78 -2.10 17.91
C GLY A 57 9.50 -2.65 16.67
N PRO A 58 10.82 -2.88 16.75
CA PRO A 58 11.53 -3.53 15.64
C PRO A 58 10.81 -4.83 15.26
N PRO A 59 10.85 -5.25 13.99
CA PRO A 59 10.22 -6.48 13.53
C PRO A 59 10.55 -7.62 14.51
N ILE A 60 9.54 -8.40 14.89
CA ILE A 60 9.76 -9.54 15.80
C ILE A 60 10.73 -10.49 15.11
N ASN A 61 12.00 -10.45 15.55
CA ASN A 61 13.02 -11.34 15.03
C ASN A 61 12.89 -12.67 15.75
N VAL A 62 12.30 -13.65 15.06
CA VAL A 62 12.18 -15.02 15.58
C VAL A 62 13.50 -15.73 15.33
N ASN A 63 14.16 -16.18 16.40
CA ASN A 63 15.38 -16.98 16.31
C ASN A 63 15.14 -18.20 15.40
N ASN A 64 15.99 -18.38 14.38
CA ASN A 64 15.84 -19.42 13.35
C ASN A 64 14.46 -19.44 12.67
N GLY A 65 13.79 -18.29 12.54
CA GLY A 65 12.46 -18.20 11.95
C GLY A 65 12.36 -18.76 10.51
N TYR A 66 13.48 -18.90 9.80
CA TYR A 66 13.53 -19.55 8.49
C TYR A 66 13.11 -21.03 8.51
N GLU A 67 13.16 -21.70 9.67
CA GLU A 67 12.76 -23.11 9.82
C GLU A 67 11.29 -23.34 9.43
N ILE A 68 10.44 -22.31 9.55
CA ILE A 68 9.03 -22.34 9.14
C ILE A 68 8.85 -22.78 7.68
N LEU A 69 9.82 -22.47 6.79
CA LEU A 69 9.78 -22.88 5.39
C LEU A 69 9.74 -24.40 5.23
N SER A 70 10.31 -25.14 6.19
CA SER A 70 10.36 -26.60 6.19
C SER A 70 9.20 -27.24 6.96
N ASP A 71 8.25 -26.45 7.46
CA ASP A 71 7.09 -27.00 8.16
C ASP A 71 6.20 -27.79 7.20
N SER A 72 5.72 -28.94 7.68
CA SER A 72 4.76 -29.75 6.96
C SER A 72 3.35 -29.20 7.15
N ILE A 73 2.69 -28.87 6.04
CA ILE A 73 1.32 -28.37 6.01
C ILE A 73 0.39 -29.40 5.36
N LEU A 74 -0.83 -29.48 5.87
CA LEU A 74 -1.89 -30.32 5.30
C LEU A 74 -2.71 -29.50 4.31
N CYS A 75 -2.73 -29.90 3.04
CA CYS A 75 -3.57 -29.25 2.05
C CYS A 75 -5.00 -29.82 2.10
N LEU A 76 -5.97 -29.02 2.55
CA LEU A 76 -7.37 -29.46 2.64
C LEU A 76 -8.04 -29.56 1.26
N TYR A 77 -7.59 -28.75 0.30
CA TYR A 77 -8.09 -28.70 -1.08
C TYR A 77 -6.95 -29.03 -2.04
N LEU A 78 -6.99 -30.21 -2.65
CA LEU A 78 -5.87 -30.74 -3.44
C LEU A 78 -5.72 -30.06 -4.81
N ASN A 79 -6.83 -29.57 -5.35
CA ASN A 79 -6.89 -28.81 -6.60
C ASN A 79 -8.12 -27.89 -6.62
N ASP A 80 -8.22 -27.07 -7.65
CA ASP A 80 -9.14 -25.94 -7.76
C ASP A 80 -10.62 -26.34 -7.66
N ASP A 81 -10.96 -27.57 -8.07
CA ASP A 81 -12.33 -28.09 -8.07
C ASP A 81 -12.56 -29.20 -7.01
N SER A 82 -11.55 -29.50 -6.19
CA SER A 82 -11.66 -30.56 -5.20
C SER A 82 -12.64 -30.19 -4.08
N LEU A 83 -13.37 -31.20 -3.62
CA LEU A 83 -14.00 -31.18 -2.30
C LEU A 83 -12.92 -31.25 -1.21
N PRO A 84 -13.18 -30.71 -0.02
CA PRO A 84 -12.24 -30.82 1.08
C PRO A 84 -11.98 -32.30 1.40
N ILE A 85 -10.74 -32.65 1.73
CA ILE A 85 -10.40 -34.02 2.12
C ILE A 85 -11.27 -34.46 3.31
N GLN A 86 -11.85 -35.66 3.23
CA GLN A 86 -12.77 -36.18 4.24
C GLN A 86 -12.04 -36.91 5.39
N SER A 87 -10.81 -37.37 5.14
CA SER A 87 -9.97 -38.03 6.13
C SER A 87 -8.61 -37.33 6.20
N ILE A 88 -8.24 -36.88 7.40
CA ILE A 88 -6.90 -36.35 7.66
C ILE A 88 -5.94 -37.54 7.71
N ASN A 89 -5.20 -37.75 6.63
CA ASN A 89 -4.08 -38.66 6.56
C ASN A 89 -2.86 -37.92 6.00
N ASN A 90 -1.65 -38.32 6.42
CA ASN A 90 -0.40 -37.65 6.03
C ASN A 90 -0.05 -37.78 4.54
N SER A 91 -0.90 -38.41 3.71
CA SER A 91 -0.66 -38.58 2.27
C SER A 91 -0.80 -37.30 1.45
N HIS A 92 -1.29 -36.22 2.06
CA HIS A 92 -1.50 -34.92 1.41
C HIS A 92 -0.70 -33.78 2.07
N ASN A 93 0.37 -34.16 2.78
CA ASN A 93 1.30 -33.19 3.36
C ASN A 93 2.23 -32.64 2.28
N GLN A 94 2.43 -31.33 2.29
CA GLN A 94 3.45 -30.64 1.51
C GLN A 94 4.29 -29.76 2.44
N LEU A 95 5.48 -29.38 2.01
CA LEU A 95 6.31 -28.44 2.77
C LEU A 95 5.87 -27.01 2.46
N LEU A 96 5.95 -26.10 3.44
CA LEU A 96 5.52 -24.72 3.25
C LEU A 96 6.26 -24.03 2.09
N TYR A 97 7.56 -24.28 1.95
CA TYR A 97 8.33 -23.70 0.84
C TYR A 97 7.88 -24.22 -0.53
N ASP A 98 7.37 -25.46 -0.62
CA ASP A 98 6.83 -26.01 -1.87
C ASP A 98 5.51 -25.31 -2.22
N LEU A 99 4.64 -25.06 -1.23
CA LEU A 99 3.43 -24.28 -1.44
C LEU A 99 3.73 -22.84 -1.87
N ILE A 100 4.70 -22.18 -1.24
CA ILE A 100 5.11 -20.82 -1.63
C ILE A 100 5.57 -20.81 -3.10
N TYR A 101 6.36 -21.80 -3.51
CA TYR A 101 6.77 -21.94 -4.90
C TYR A 101 5.56 -22.15 -5.83
N ASP A 102 4.61 -23.00 -5.47
CA ASP A 102 3.40 -23.25 -6.26
C ASP A 102 2.54 -21.98 -6.43
N ILE A 103 2.47 -21.11 -5.41
CA ILE A 103 1.81 -19.81 -5.51
C ILE A 103 2.48 -18.94 -6.58
N LEU A 104 3.81 -18.87 -6.60
CA LEU A 104 4.55 -18.09 -7.60
C LEU A 104 4.36 -18.65 -9.01
N VAL A 105 4.40 -19.99 -9.16
CA VAL A 105 4.14 -20.67 -10.44
C VAL A 105 2.76 -20.31 -10.96
N ARG A 106 1.73 -20.36 -10.12
CA ARG A 106 0.35 -20.05 -10.50
C ARG A 106 0.18 -18.60 -10.96
N HIS A 107 0.81 -17.63 -10.31
CA HIS A 107 0.76 -16.22 -10.75
C HIS A 107 1.43 -16.04 -12.12
N ILE A 108 2.58 -16.67 -12.35
CA ILE A 108 3.27 -16.61 -13.65
C ILE A 108 2.47 -17.29 -14.76
N GLN A 109 1.82 -18.40 -14.46
CA GLN A 109 0.98 -19.14 -15.42
C GLN A 109 -0.39 -18.50 -15.65
N THR A 110 -0.67 -17.38 -14.99
CA THR A 110 -1.97 -16.70 -14.95
C THR A 110 -3.06 -17.56 -14.30
N ILE A 111 -3.63 -17.05 -13.22
CA ILE A 111 -4.76 -17.64 -12.53
C ILE A 111 -6.03 -17.09 -13.17
N THR A 112 -6.83 -17.96 -13.78
CA THR A 112 -8.15 -17.60 -14.31
C THR A 112 -9.19 -18.56 -13.75
N PHE A 113 -10.17 -18.03 -13.04
CA PHE A 113 -11.24 -18.83 -12.45
C PHE A 113 -12.53 -18.03 -12.33
N ARG A 114 -13.65 -18.76 -12.20
CA ARG A 114 -14.89 -18.23 -11.67
C ARG A 114 -15.00 -18.67 -10.22
N GLU A 115 -15.37 -17.77 -9.31
CA GLU A 115 -15.57 -18.12 -7.89
C GLU A 115 -16.49 -19.34 -7.77
N ARG A 116 -16.10 -20.27 -6.88
CA ARG A 116 -16.89 -21.48 -6.63
C ARG A 116 -18.26 -21.08 -6.08
N ASP A 117 -19.31 -21.71 -6.59
CA ASP A 117 -20.70 -21.42 -6.21
C ASP A 117 -21.15 -19.97 -6.51
N ALA A 118 -20.54 -19.34 -7.53
CA ALA A 118 -20.85 -17.98 -7.98
C ALA A 118 -22.31 -17.81 -8.42
N GLU A 119 -23.13 -17.41 -7.45
CA GLU A 119 -24.56 -17.16 -7.56
C GLU A 119 -24.99 -16.06 -6.57
N PHE A 120 -26.24 -15.64 -6.67
CA PHE A 120 -26.84 -14.64 -5.76
C PHE A 120 -26.77 -15.04 -4.27
N SER A 121 -26.75 -16.34 -3.98
CA SER A 121 -26.62 -16.88 -2.63
C SER A 121 -25.23 -16.65 -2.01
N LEU A 122 -24.19 -16.56 -2.85
CA LEU A 122 -22.81 -16.27 -2.43
C LEU A 122 -22.62 -14.77 -2.19
N ASP A 123 -22.94 -13.95 -3.18
CA ASP A 123 -22.95 -12.49 -3.06
C ASP A 123 -24.16 -11.89 -3.80
N SER A 124 -25.12 -11.41 -3.00
CA SER A 124 -26.37 -10.81 -3.50
C SER A 124 -26.22 -9.41 -4.11
N ASN A 125 -25.04 -8.80 -3.99
CA ASN A 125 -24.75 -7.46 -4.49
C ASN A 125 -23.80 -7.47 -5.68
N MET A 126 -22.89 -8.44 -5.78
CA MET A 126 -21.92 -8.51 -6.88
C MET A 126 -22.60 -8.78 -8.23
N ASN A 127 -22.06 -8.17 -9.29
CA ASN A 127 -22.46 -8.48 -10.65
C ASN A 127 -21.91 -9.83 -11.10
N ASP A 128 -22.60 -10.52 -12.02
CA ASP A 128 -22.18 -11.84 -12.52
C ASP A 128 -20.74 -11.86 -13.07
N GLN A 129 -20.30 -10.76 -13.70
CA GLN A 129 -18.93 -10.63 -14.21
C GLN A 129 -17.89 -10.48 -13.09
N GLY A 130 -18.27 -10.01 -11.91
CA GLY A 130 -17.38 -9.81 -10.76
C GLY A 130 -16.78 -11.12 -10.27
N PHE A 131 -17.51 -12.22 -10.40
CA PHE A 131 -17.05 -13.56 -10.02
C PHE A 131 -15.97 -14.15 -10.94
N ASN A 132 -15.73 -13.57 -12.12
CA ASN A 132 -14.74 -14.06 -13.07
C ASN A 132 -13.43 -13.31 -12.87
N ILE A 133 -12.44 -13.97 -12.28
CA ILE A 133 -11.18 -13.37 -11.85
C ILE A 133 -10.04 -13.82 -12.77
N ASN A 134 -9.20 -12.86 -13.14
CA ASN A 134 -7.92 -13.08 -13.81
C ASN A 134 -6.83 -12.40 -12.99
N ILE A 135 -5.74 -13.11 -12.68
CA ILE A 135 -4.57 -12.62 -11.97
C ILE A 135 -3.34 -13.15 -12.68
N GLY A 136 -2.35 -12.30 -12.95
CA GLY A 136 -1.14 -12.71 -13.65
C GLY A 136 0.03 -11.77 -13.42
N ILE A 137 1.11 -12.00 -14.17
CA ILE A 137 2.28 -11.13 -14.21
C ILE A 137 2.36 -10.46 -15.57
N ASP A 138 2.57 -9.15 -15.59
CA ASP A 138 3.01 -8.46 -16.80
C ASP A 138 4.52 -8.67 -16.97
N PHE A 139 4.92 -9.49 -17.93
CA PHE A 139 6.33 -9.80 -18.19
C PHE A 139 7.17 -8.60 -18.67
N LYS A 140 6.56 -7.45 -18.99
CA LYS A 140 7.30 -6.23 -19.33
C LYS A 140 7.76 -5.48 -18.08
N THR A 141 6.89 -5.41 -17.08
CA THR A 141 7.09 -4.62 -15.85
C THR A 141 7.45 -5.48 -14.65
N GLY A 142 7.18 -6.79 -14.68
CA GLY A 142 7.26 -7.68 -13.53
C GLY A 142 6.08 -7.53 -12.56
N PHE A 143 5.10 -6.68 -12.85
CA PHE A 143 4.01 -6.38 -11.94
C PHE A 143 2.96 -7.50 -11.89
N ILE A 144 2.50 -7.81 -10.69
CA ILE A 144 1.27 -8.59 -10.51
C ILE A 144 0.09 -7.69 -10.90
N PHE A 145 -0.75 -8.17 -11.81
CA PHE A 145 -2.04 -7.57 -12.09
C PHE A 145 -3.17 -8.53 -11.71
N GLY A 146 -4.36 -8.00 -11.45
CA GLY A 146 -5.54 -8.84 -11.36
C GLY A 146 -6.86 -8.13 -11.18
N GLY A 147 -7.91 -8.93 -11.05
CA GLY A 147 -9.27 -8.45 -10.86
C GLY A 147 -9.91 -7.93 -12.15
N ASN A 148 -11.01 -7.20 -11.97
CA ASN A 148 -11.74 -6.52 -13.02
C ASN A 148 -12.56 -5.37 -12.40
N ARG A 149 -13.12 -4.48 -13.22
CA ARG A 149 -13.93 -3.33 -12.75
C ARG A 149 -15.16 -3.66 -11.89
N TRP A 150 -15.56 -4.93 -11.82
CA TRP A 150 -16.73 -5.44 -11.10
C TRP A 150 -16.36 -6.24 -9.85
N ASN A 151 -15.08 -6.38 -9.53
CA ASN A 151 -14.60 -7.11 -8.35
C ASN A 151 -13.94 -6.18 -7.32
N CYS A 152 -13.68 -6.75 -6.15
CA CYS A 152 -13.16 -6.05 -4.98
C CYS A 152 -12.03 -6.86 -4.32
N GLY A 153 -10.98 -7.20 -5.09
CA GLY A 153 -9.92 -8.11 -4.64
C GLY A 153 -8.89 -7.52 -3.66
N THR A 154 -8.85 -6.20 -3.50
CA THR A 154 -7.96 -5.51 -2.54
C THR A 154 -8.66 -5.25 -1.21
N TRP A 155 -7.98 -4.64 -0.24
CA TRP A 155 -8.58 -4.33 1.06
C TRP A 155 -9.65 -3.23 1.00
N VAL A 156 -9.62 -2.35 -0.02
CA VAL A 156 -10.64 -1.34 -0.30
C VAL A 156 -11.84 -1.95 -1.04
N ASN A 157 -12.46 -2.95 -0.42
CA ASN A 157 -13.36 -3.92 -1.08
C ASN A 157 -14.86 -3.55 -1.11
N LYS A 158 -15.22 -2.27 -1.00
CA LYS A 158 -16.64 -1.92 -0.84
C LYS A 158 -17.44 -2.13 -2.13
N MET A 159 -18.22 -3.21 -2.18
CA MET A 159 -19.25 -3.43 -3.20
C MET A 159 -20.47 -2.54 -2.94
N GLY A 160 -20.91 -1.79 -3.96
CA GLY A 160 -22.13 -1.01 -3.93
C GLY A 160 -23.37 -1.91 -3.81
N SER A 161 -24.38 -1.46 -3.07
CA SER A 161 -25.49 -2.31 -2.62
C SER A 161 -26.86 -1.61 -2.61
N SER A 162 -27.00 -0.46 -3.28
CA SER A 162 -28.26 0.31 -3.31
C SER A 162 -28.86 0.32 -4.71
N ASP A 163 -30.03 -0.32 -4.85
CA ASP A 163 -30.84 -0.26 -6.07
C ASP A 163 -31.37 1.16 -6.31
N LYS A 164 -31.79 1.86 -5.24
CA LYS A 164 -32.32 3.23 -5.33
C LYS A 164 -31.29 4.23 -5.84
N ALA A 165 -30.03 4.06 -5.42
CA ALA A 165 -28.92 4.89 -5.87
C ALA A 165 -28.26 4.37 -7.15
N ILE A 166 -28.73 3.23 -7.69
CA ILE A 166 -28.25 2.61 -8.93
C ILE A 166 -26.74 2.33 -8.84
N ASN A 167 -26.28 1.84 -7.68
CA ASN A 167 -24.87 1.48 -7.48
C ASN A 167 -24.67 0.01 -7.06
N LYS A 168 -25.76 -0.76 -6.96
CA LYS A 168 -25.67 -2.20 -6.67
C LYS A 168 -24.83 -2.91 -7.74
N GLY A 169 -23.85 -3.71 -7.32
CA GLY A 169 -22.94 -4.41 -8.23
C GLY A 169 -21.78 -3.58 -8.78
N HIS A 170 -21.69 -2.31 -8.38
CA HIS A 170 -20.58 -1.45 -8.72
C HIS A 170 -19.66 -1.28 -7.52
N PRO A 171 -18.41 -1.78 -7.57
CA PRO A 171 -17.39 -1.44 -6.59
C PRO A 171 -17.25 0.08 -6.44
N ALA A 172 -17.14 0.55 -5.20
CA ALA A 172 -16.85 1.96 -4.94
C ALA A 172 -15.43 2.33 -5.38
N THR A 173 -14.51 1.38 -5.22
CA THR A 173 -13.07 1.54 -5.46
C THR A 173 -12.51 0.26 -6.10
N PRO A 174 -12.90 -0.08 -7.34
CA PRO A 174 -12.26 -1.19 -8.03
C PRO A 174 -10.79 -0.85 -8.20
N CYS A 175 -9.92 -1.72 -7.70
CA CYS A 175 -8.46 -1.60 -7.79
C CYS A 175 -7.92 -2.76 -8.61
N ASP A 176 -8.49 -2.93 -9.80
CA ASP A 176 -8.03 -3.90 -10.78
C ASP A 176 -6.79 -3.38 -11.52
N GLY A 177 -6.05 -4.29 -12.17
CA GLY A 177 -4.71 -3.97 -12.67
C GLY A 177 -3.67 -4.20 -11.58
N SER A 178 -2.63 -3.37 -11.53
CA SER A 178 -1.47 -3.53 -10.65
C SER A 178 -1.55 -2.55 -9.47
N SER A 179 -2.02 -2.99 -8.31
CA SER A 179 -2.13 -2.14 -7.10
C SER A 179 -0.77 -1.95 -6.43
N ILE A 180 -0.42 -0.70 -6.08
CA ILE A 180 0.92 -0.34 -5.59
C ILE A 180 1.38 -1.16 -4.37
N GLU A 181 0.47 -1.47 -3.44
CA GLU A 181 0.78 -2.26 -2.25
C GLU A 181 1.06 -3.73 -2.56
N LEU A 182 0.40 -4.28 -3.58
CA LEU A 182 0.63 -5.66 -4.02
C LEU A 182 1.96 -5.80 -4.77
N ILE A 183 2.36 -4.76 -5.50
CA ILE A 183 3.68 -4.72 -6.16
C ILE A 183 4.80 -4.67 -5.11
N ALA A 184 4.66 -3.84 -4.07
CA ALA A 184 5.62 -3.81 -2.97
C ALA A 184 5.70 -5.12 -2.19
N LEU A 185 4.55 -5.76 -1.92
CA LEU A 185 4.53 -7.11 -1.31
C LEU A 185 5.22 -8.14 -2.21
N SER A 186 4.98 -8.11 -3.52
CA SER A 186 5.63 -8.99 -4.48
C SER A 186 7.15 -8.80 -4.48
N HIS A 187 7.61 -7.56 -4.54
CA HIS A 187 9.03 -7.22 -4.44
C HIS A 187 9.65 -7.75 -3.15
N SER A 188 9.03 -7.46 -1.99
CA SER A 188 9.50 -7.90 -0.67
C SER A 188 9.61 -9.43 -0.57
N ILE A 189 8.59 -10.15 -1.05
CA ILE A 189 8.59 -11.62 -1.10
C ILE A 189 9.73 -12.14 -1.99
N LEU A 190 9.88 -11.60 -3.19
CA LEU A 190 10.93 -12.03 -4.13
C LEU A 190 12.33 -11.77 -3.55
N SER A 191 12.56 -10.57 -3.01
CA SER A 191 13.82 -10.19 -2.36
C SER A 191 14.16 -11.14 -1.21
N TRP A 192 13.18 -11.43 -0.34
CA TRP A 192 13.34 -12.36 0.78
C TRP A 192 13.64 -13.79 0.31
N LEU A 193 12.89 -14.32 -0.67
CA LEU A 193 13.11 -15.68 -1.19
C LEU A 193 14.48 -15.82 -1.87
N ILE A 194 14.96 -14.78 -2.57
CA ILE A 194 16.31 -14.75 -3.13
C ILE A 194 17.37 -14.83 -2.02
N GLN A 195 17.17 -14.12 -0.91
CA GLN A 195 18.08 -14.21 0.25
C GLN A 195 18.03 -15.61 0.90
N MET A 196 16.84 -16.17 1.10
CA MET A 196 16.67 -17.53 1.64
C MET A 196 17.31 -18.58 0.73
N ASN A 197 17.23 -18.40 -0.59
CA ASN A 197 17.90 -19.28 -1.54
C ASN A 197 19.43 -19.18 -1.45
N LYS A 198 20.00 -17.97 -1.38
CA LYS A 198 21.44 -17.76 -1.19
C LYS A 198 21.98 -18.38 0.11
N GLN A 199 21.16 -18.43 1.15
CA GLN A 199 21.50 -19.03 2.44
C GLN A 199 21.23 -20.56 2.49
N GLY A 200 20.61 -21.13 1.45
CA GLY A 200 20.30 -22.56 1.38
C GLY A 200 19.00 -22.99 2.08
N TYR A 201 18.18 -22.04 2.53
CA TYR A 201 16.89 -22.31 3.21
C TYR A 201 15.70 -22.42 2.24
N PHE A 202 15.83 -21.90 1.02
CA PHE A 202 14.81 -22.01 -0.01
C PHE A 202 15.40 -22.63 -1.28
N ARG A 203 14.84 -23.73 -1.78
CA ARG A 203 15.51 -24.52 -2.84
C ARG A 203 15.39 -23.94 -4.26
N TYR A 204 14.45 -23.02 -4.49
CA TYR A 204 14.13 -22.54 -5.83
C TYR A 204 14.79 -21.19 -6.12
N ASP A 205 15.53 -21.12 -7.23
CA ASP A 205 16.13 -19.89 -7.76
C ASP A 205 15.29 -19.27 -8.91
N SER A 206 14.27 -20.02 -9.35
CA SER A 206 13.56 -19.76 -10.61
C SER A 206 12.29 -20.58 -10.71
N ILE A 207 11.41 -20.15 -11.62
CA ILE A 207 10.12 -20.78 -11.89
C ILE A 207 10.12 -21.35 -13.31
N GLN A 208 9.64 -22.58 -13.43
CA GLN A 208 9.43 -23.23 -14.73
C GLN A 208 8.09 -22.80 -15.32
N ILE A 209 8.15 -22.19 -16.50
CA ILE A 209 6.99 -21.78 -17.28
C ILE A 209 6.69 -22.89 -18.27
N SER A 210 5.54 -23.54 -18.08
CA SER A 210 4.98 -24.49 -19.03
C SER A 210 4.42 -23.71 -20.22
N SER A 211 5.00 -23.88 -21.41
CA SER A 211 4.40 -23.39 -22.66
C SER A 211 3.61 -24.51 -23.33
N GLU A 212 2.60 -24.15 -24.12
CA GLU A 212 1.92 -25.09 -25.05
C GLU A 212 2.90 -25.62 -26.11
N SER A 213 3.92 -24.81 -26.45
CA SER A 213 5.08 -25.29 -27.18
C SER A 213 5.98 -26.08 -26.22
N SER A 214 6.54 -27.21 -26.64
CA SER A 214 7.35 -28.11 -25.81
C SER A 214 8.63 -27.48 -25.21
N GLU A 215 8.84 -26.17 -25.37
CA GLU A 215 9.96 -25.41 -24.84
C GLU A 215 9.64 -24.89 -23.43
N LYS A 216 10.32 -25.47 -22.44
CA LYS A 216 10.24 -25.02 -21.04
C LYS A 216 11.06 -23.74 -20.90
N THR A 217 10.37 -22.61 -20.66
CA THR A 217 11.04 -21.34 -20.33
C THR A 217 11.26 -21.26 -18.82
N LYS A 218 12.40 -20.73 -18.37
CA LYS A 218 12.71 -20.55 -16.94
C LYS A 218 12.80 -19.05 -16.64
N LEU A 219 12.06 -18.58 -15.63
CA LEU A 219 12.19 -17.21 -15.12
C LEU A 219 12.91 -17.25 -13.76
N CYS A 220 14.11 -16.69 -13.69
CA CYS A 220 14.83 -16.55 -12.41
C CYS A 220 14.15 -15.51 -11.51
N LEU A 221 14.10 -15.78 -10.21
CA LEU A 221 13.48 -14.85 -9.24
C LEU A 221 14.18 -13.48 -9.26
N THR A 222 15.50 -13.46 -9.44
CA THR A 222 16.28 -12.22 -9.56
C THR A 222 15.92 -11.42 -10.80
N VAL A 223 15.58 -12.09 -11.91
CA VAL A 223 15.15 -11.40 -13.14
C VAL A 223 13.78 -10.78 -12.92
N TRP A 224 12.87 -11.49 -12.24
CA TRP A 224 11.56 -10.95 -11.90
C TRP A 224 11.68 -9.74 -10.95
N LEU A 225 12.48 -9.84 -9.89
CA LEU A 225 12.74 -8.72 -8.98
C LEU A 225 13.26 -7.48 -9.74
N ASN A 226 14.27 -7.66 -10.59
CA ASN A 226 14.86 -6.57 -11.36
C ASN A 226 13.85 -5.90 -12.30
N LEU A 227 12.91 -6.64 -12.89
CA LEU A 227 11.85 -6.04 -13.71
C LEU A 227 11.00 -5.08 -12.88
N ILE A 228 10.66 -5.47 -11.65
CA ILE A 228 9.90 -4.59 -10.74
C ILE A 228 10.73 -3.34 -10.42
N ASP A 229 11.99 -3.50 -10.02
CA ASP A 229 12.89 -2.38 -9.70
C ASP A 229 13.04 -1.39 -10.86
N GLU A 230 13.21 -1.90 -12.08
CA GLU A 230 13.43 -1.08 -13.26
C GLU A 230 12.18 -0.30 -13.70
N ASN A 231 10.99 -0.74 -13.30
CA ASN A 231 9.72 -0.18 -13.80
C ASN A 231 8.87 0.51 -12.73
N PHE A 232 9.06 0.22 -11.43
CA PHE A 232 8.22 0.76 -10.35
C PHE A 232 8.08 2.28 -10.41
N GLU A 233 9.18 3.02 -10.30
CA GLU A 233 9.15 4.49 -10.36
C GLU A 233 8.56 5.00 -11.67
N LYS A 234 8.93 4.40 -12.81
CA LYS A 234 8.49 4.86 -14.14
C LYS A 234 6.98 4.76 -14.32
N GLU A 235 6.36 3.72 -13.77
CA GLU A 235 4.95 3.43 -13.96
C GLU A 235 4.07 4.05 -12.87
N PHE A 236 4.57 4.13 -11.63
CA PHE A 236 3.78 4.65 -10.51
C PHE A 236 3.98 6.15 -10.24
N TRP A 237 5.14 6.75 -10.49
CA TRP A 237 5.35 8.17 -10.21
C TRP A 237 4.70 9.06 -11.28
N ILE A 238 3.85 10.01 -10.85
CA ILE A 238 3.31 11.04 -11.72
C ILE A 238 4.22 12.27 -11.70
N ASP A 239 5.10 12.39 -12.69
CA ASP A 239 5.96 13.56 -12.81
C ASP A 239 5.21 14.84 -13.27
N GLU A 240 5.94 15.96 -13.28
CA GLU A 240 5.40 17.25 -13.75
C GLU A 240 5.07 17.28 -15.25
N SER A 241 5.76 16.46 -16.03
CA SER A 241 5.63 16.41 -17.49
C SER A 241 4.43 15.59 -17.96
N ASN A 242 3.83 14.77 -17.07
CA ASN A 242 2.71 13.92 -17.42
C ASN A 242 1.52 14.73 -17.98
N THR A 243 1.08 14.36 -19.18
CA THR A 243 0.02 15.04 -19.94
C THR A 243 -1.27 14.21 -20.04
N SER A 244 -1.38 13.10 -19.31
CA SER A 244 -2.59 12.28 -19.31
C SER A 244 -3.79 13.11 -18.85
N GLU A 245 -4.91 13.00 -19.57
CA GLU A 245 -6.17 13.70 -19.23
C GLU A 245 -6.77 13.25 -17.88
N TYR A 246 -6.31 12.11 -17.37
CA TYR A 246 -6.76 11.51 -16.12
C TYR A 246 -6.00 12.02 -14.89
N VAL A 247 -4.90 12.74 -15.08
CA VAL A 247 -4.07 13.25 -13.97
C VAL A 247 -4.80 14.39 -13.25
N ASN A 248 -5.20 14.13 -12.02
CA ASN A 248 -5.77 15.17 -11.14
C ASN A 248 -4.69 15.90 -10.33
N ARG A 249 -3.65 15.19 -9.89
CA ARG A 249 -2.52 15.71 -9.12
C ARG A 249 -1.22 15.13 -9.65
N LYS A 250 -0.18 15.95 -9.64
CA LYS A 250 1.19 15.60 -10.02
C LYS A 250 2.05 15.50 -8.77
N GLN A 251 3.24 14.91 -8.91
CA GLN A 251 4.17 14.63 -7.82
C GLN A 251 3.54 13.75 -6.73
N ILE A 252 2.83 12.71 -7.17
CA ILE A 252 2.26 11.68 -6.31
C ILE A 252 2.49 10.32 -6.95
N TYR A 253 2.36 9.26 -6.17
CA TYR A 253 2.28 7.90 -6.68
C TYR A 253 0.85 7.55 -7.10
N ASN A 254 0.72 6.92 -8.26
CA ASN A 254 -0.50 6.27 -8.72
C ASN A 254 -0.94 5.20 -7.70
N ASP A 255 -2.25 5.00 -7.58
CA ASP A 255 -2.83 3.96 -6.73
C ASP A 255 -2.69 2.58 -7.39
N THR A 256 -2.98 2.55 -8.70
CA THR A 256 -2.92 1.36 -9.55
C THR A 256 -2.25 1.72 -10.87
N VAL A 257 -1.69 0.71 -11.54
CA VAL A 257 -1.24 0.80 -12.94
C VAL A 257 -2.09 -0.11 -13.80
N ASN A 258 -2.55 0.42 -14.93
CA ASN A 258 -3.31 -0.30 -15.95
C ASN A 258 -4.69 -0.80 -15.50
N SER A 259 -5.38 -0.13 -14.58
CA SER A 259 -6.77 -0.46 -14.24
C SER A 259 -7.71 -0.32 -15.44
N THR A 260 -8.87 -0.98 -15.37
CA THR A 260 -9.90 -0.87 -16.41
C THR A 260 -10.43 0.56 -16.53
N ASN A 261 -10.69 1.23 -15.40
CA ASN A 261 -11.17 2.62 -15.36
C ASN A 261 -9.97 3.57 -15.19
N LYS A 262 -9.32 3.96 -16.28
CA LYS A 262 -8.03 4.69 -16.25
C LYS A 262 -7.88 5.86 -15.28
N TRP A 263 -8.95 6.58 -14.95
CA TRP A 263 -8.88 7.66 -13.95
C TRP A 263 -8.63 7.17 -12.52
N THR A 264 -8.89 5.91 -12.19
CA THR A 264 -8.64 5.34 -10.86
C THR A 264 -7.15 5.14 -10.59
N ASP A 265 -6.33 4.97 -11.63
CA ASP A 265 -4.87 4.88 -11.51
C ASP A 265 -4.29 6.16 -10.85
N PHE A 266 -4.79 7.33 -11.23
CA PHE A 266 -4.23 8.64 -10.87
C PHE A 266 -4.79 9.24 -9.58
N GLN A 267 -5.32 8.41 -8.68
CA GLN A 267 -5.90 8.88 -7.43
C GLN A 267 -4.88 8.90 -6.29
N LEU A 268 -4.76 10.04 -5.61
CA LEU A 268 -4.02 10.11 -4.35
C LEU A 268 -4.77 9.33 -3.26
N ARG A 269 -4.24 8.17 -2.89
CA ARG A 269 -4.78 7.26 -1.87
C ARG A 269 -3.65 6.79 -0.95
N PRO A 270 -3.95 6.35 0.28
CA PRO A 270 -2.92 5.96 1.23
C PRO A 270 -2.23 4.62 0.92
N ASN A 271 -2.58 3.92 -0.17
CA ASN A 271 -2.00 2.61 -0.47
C ASN A 271 -0.49 2.65 -0.71
N PHE A 272 0.04 3.75 -1.28
CA PHE A 272 1.48 3.91 -1.45
C PHE A 272 2.24 3.96 -0.12
N THR A 273 1.58 4.35 0.99
CA THR A 273 2.25 4.37 2.30
C THR A 273 2.55 2.95 2.78
N ILE A 274 1.67 1.99 2.48
CA ILE A 274 1.92 0.56 2.74
C ILE A 274 3.14 0.11 1.94
N ALA A 275 3.20 0.45 0.65
CA ALA A 275 4.32 0.13 -0.21
C ALA A 275 5.64 0.74 0.31
N SER A 276 5.62 2.01 0.73
CA SER A 276 6.80 2.70 1.26
C SER A 276 7.36 2.10 2.55
N VAL A 277 6.53 1.42 3.34
CA VAL A 277 6.96 0.72 4.56
C VAL A 277 7.50 -0.68 4.23
N ILE A 278 6.87 -1.38 3.29
CA ILE A 278 7.20 -2.78 2.97
C ILE A 278 8.47 -2.89 2.11
N ALA A 279 8.64 -1.97 1.17
CA ALA A 279 9.76 -1.96 0.22
C ALA A 279 10.18 -0.52 -0.12
N PRO A 280 10.69 0.26 0.87
CA PRO A 280 11.14 1.64 0.66
C PRO A 280 12.23 1.77 -0.43
N GLU A 281 13.00 0.71 -0.67
CA GLU A 281 14.06 0.66 -1.68
C GLU A 281 13.56 0.79 -3.12
N MET A 282 12.26 0.54 -3.36
CA MET A 282 11.65 0.74 -4.67
C MET A 282 11.43 2.21 -5.00
N PHE A 283 11.41 3.08 -3.98
CA PHE A 283 11.06 4.48 -4.10
C PHE A 283 12.28 5.36 -4.33
N ASP A 284 12.14 6.36 -5.18
CA ASP A 284 13.03 7.51 -5.15
C ASP A 284 12.82 8.25 -3.82
N LYS A 285 13.88 8.33 -3.02
CA LYS A 285 13.85 8.95 -1.68
C LYS A 285 13.33 10.39 -1.74
N THR A 286 13.60 11.10 -2.84
CA THR A 286 13.21 12.50 -3.03
C THR A 286 11.70 12.67 -3.20
N HIS A 287 10.99 11.60 -3.58
CA HIS A 287 9.54 11.59 -3.80
C HIS A 287 8.73 11.26 -2.54
N ILE A 288 9.32 10.56 -1.56
CA ILE A 288 8.63 10.10 -0.34
C ILE A 288 9.17 10.71 0.97
N CYS A 289 10.30 11.43 0.93
CA CYS A 289 10.84 12.15 2.07
C CYS A 289 10.50 13.65 2.00
N ASP A 290 10.17 14.25 3.14
CA ASP A 290 10.29 15.70 3.28
C ASP A 290 11.77 16.04 3.38
N TYR A 291 12.30 16.73 2.38
CA TYR A 291 13.69 17.18 2.36
C TYR A 291 14.08 18.01 3.58
N ASN A 292 13.11 18.70 4.21
CA ASN A 292 13.37 19.54 5.38
C ASN A 292 13.22 18.77 6.70
N TYR A 293 12.89 17.47 6.66
CA TYR A 293 12.72 16.68 7.88
C TYR A 293 14.07 16.36 8.51
N VAL A 294 14.28 16.89 9.71
CA VAL A 294 15.48 16.68 10.54
C VAL A 294 15.04 16.33 11.96
N GLY A 295 15.09 15.04 12.30
CA GLY A 295 14.51 14.51 13.54
C GLY A 295 15.30 14.79 14.82
N ASP A 296 16.56 15.22 14.72
CA ASP A 296 17.46 15.44 15.84
C ASP A 296 17.65 16.93 16.17
N TYR A 297 17.04 17.40 17.27
CA TYR A 297 17.16 18.79 17.70
C TYR A 297 18.45 19.06 18.47
N VAL A 298 19.25 20.02 18.00
CA VAL A 298 20.42 20.55 18.71
C VAL A 298 20.37 22.08 18.68
N TYR A 299 20.16 22.70 19.85
CA TYR A 299 20.02 24.16 19.96
C TYR A 299 21.33 24.91 19.72
N ASP A 300 22.46 24.37 20.17
CA ASP A 300 23.77 25.03 20.14
C ASP A 300 24.66 24.54 18.98
N ASP A 301 24.05 24.00 17.92
CA ASP A 301 24.79 23.56 16.74
C ASP A 301 25.21 24.78 15.89
N ASP A 302 26.49 25.13 15.89
CA ASP A 302 27.08 26.23 15.09
C ASP A 302 27.86 25.69 13.88
N LEU A 303 27.49 24.50 13.38
CA LEU A 303 28.05 23.94 12.16
C LEU A 303 27.51 24.66 10.91
N TYR A 304 28.15 24.39 9.77
CA TYR A 304 27.77 24.97 8.47
C TYR A 304 26.53 24.33 7.83
N ASP A 305 25.79 23.52 8.59
CA ASP A 305 24.57 22.88 8.12
C ASP A 305 23.38 23.82 8.33
N TYR A 306 22.82 24.33 7.25
CA TYR A 306 21.71 25.29 7.27
C TYR A 306 20.46 24.72 7.97
N GLU A 307 20.24 23.41 7.87
CA GLU A 307 19.02 22.78 8.38
C GLU A 307 19.08 22.51 9.89
N HIS A 308 20.28 22.39 10.48
CA HIS A 308 20.51 22.17 11.92
C HIS A 308 20.93 23.42 12.69
N ALA A 309 21.61 24.37 12.05
CA ALA A 309 22.29 25.45 12.74
C ALA A 309 21.35 26.24 13.67
N TYR A 310 21.77 26.40 14.92
CA TYR A 310 21.03 27.08 15.99
C TYR A 310 19.60 26.54 16.21
N GLY A 311 19.38 25.25 15.97
CA GLY A 311 18.08 24.61 16.17
C GLY A 311 17.04 25.04 15.12
N PHE A 312 17.46 25.38 13.90
CA PHE A 312 16.55 25.74 12.80
C PHE A 312 15.48 24.67 12.54
N ASN A 313 15.80 23.40 12.80
CA ASN A 313 14.90 22.26 12.70
C ASN A 313 13.88 22.10 13.85
N TYR A 314 13.79 23.02 14.82
CA TYR A 314 12.95 22.85 16.04
C TYR A 314 11.51 22.41 15.79
N HIS A 315 10.92 22.74 14.64
CA HIS A 315 9.56 22.33 14.24
C HIS A 315 9.49 21.53 12.94
N ASN A 316 10.63 21.07 12.42
CA ASN A 316 10.73 20.35 11.15
C ASN A 316 11.26 18.92 11.39
N GLY A 317 10.79 18.23 12.42
CA GLY A 317 11.13 16.82 12.63
C GLY A 317 11.23 16.33 14.08
N PRO A 318 11.74 17.12 15.04
CA PRO A 318 11.83 16.69 16.44
C PRO A 318 10.44 16.50 17.06
N GLU A 319 10.25 15.41 17.82
CA GLU A 319 9.05 15.10 18.62
C GLU A 319 9.23 15.42 20.12
#